data_AF-A0A1I1KH43-F1
#
_entry.id   AF-A0A1I1KH43-F1
#
_cell.length_a   1.000
_cell.length_b   1.000
_cell.length_c   1.000
_cell.angle_alpha   90.00
_cell.angle_beta   90.00
_cell.angle_gamma   90.00
#
_symmetry.space_group_name_H-M   'P 1'
#
loop_
_entity.id
_entity.type
_entity.pdbx_description
1 polymer ?
#
loop_
_entity_poly.entity_id
_entity_poly.type
_entity_poly.pdbx_seq_one_letter_code
_entity_poly.pdbx_strand_id
1 'polypeptide(L)' 'MKPLTLQRVNDQVFAVISSQGEHVGNLKLIGGVWKFKAIGHDENGALVPGGGPLTERHNMTFTVLDEALISAGLQP' A
#
# COMPACT_ATOMS: atom_id res chain seq x y z
N MET A 1 -2.87 -16.65 -2.15
CA MET A 1 -2.18 -15.51 -1.52
C MET A 1 -0.97 -15.18 -2.35
N LYS A 2 -0.75 -13.91 -2.66
CA LYS A 2 0.53 -13.50 -3.21
C LYS A 2 1.05 -12.34 -2.36
N PRO A 3 2.30 -12.41 -1.85
CA PRO A 3 2.82 -11.43 -0.92
C PRO A 3 2.91 -10.05 -1.57
N LEU A 4 2.70 -9.01 -0.77
CA LEU A 4 3.03 -7.65 -1.13
C LEU A 4 4.50 -7.41 -0.75
N THR A 5 5.21 -6.64 -1.57
CA THR A 5 6.57 -6.21 -1.26
C THR A 5 6.61 -4.71 -1.02
N LEU A 6 7.57 -4.25 -0.21
CA LEU A 6 7.75 -2.85 0.10
C LEU A 6 8.99 -2.29 -0.58
N GLN A 7 8.80 -1.24 -1.38
CA GLN A 7 9.91 -0.51 -1.98
C GLN A 7 10.06 0.84 -1.29
N ARG A 8 11.25 1.09 -0.73
CA ARG A 8 11.54 2.36 -0.06
C ARG A 8 11.54 3.50 -1.08
N VAL A 9 10.67 4.49 -0.87
CA VAL A 9 10.68 5.76 -1.63
C VAL A 9 11.53 6.78 -0.86
N ASN A 10 11.29 6.90 0.45
CA ASN A 10 12.09 7.67 1.39
C ASN A 10 11.87 7.14 2.82
N ASP A 11 12.44 7.81 3.84
CA ASP A 11 12.33 7.38 5.25
C ASP A 11 10.90 7.31 5.80
N GLN A 12 9.95 8.03 5.19
CA GLN A 12 8.57 8.14 5.65
C GLN A 12 7.57 7.56 4.66
N VAL A 13 8.02 7.02 3.52
CA VAL A 13 7.16 6.52 2.45
C VAL A 13 7.73 5.25 1.83
N PHE A 14 6.91 4.21 1.80
CA PHE A 14 7.19 2.96 1.09
C PHE A 14 6.07 2.69 0.08
N ALA A 15 6.43 2.37 -1.15
CA ALA A 15 5.50 1.87 -2.15
C ALA A 15 5.17 0.41 -1.84
N VAL A 16 3.89 0.06 -1.95
CA VAL A 16 3.38 -1.30 -1.78
C VAL A 16 3.16 -1.90 -3.15
N ILE A 17 3.93 -2.95 -3.46
CA ILE A 17 3.95 -3.58 -4.78
C ILE A 17 3.27 -4.94 -4.69
N SER A 18 2.30 -5.18 -5.57
CA SER A 18 1.66 -6.47 -5.71
C SER A 18 2.65 -7.49 -6.26
N SER A 19 2.39 -8.76 -6.01
CA SER A 19 3.14 -9.86 -6.65
C SER A 19 3.17 -9.87 -8.18
N GLN A 20 2.31 -9.09 -8.84
CA GLN A 20 2.33 -8.90 -10.29
C GLN A 20 3.17 -7.69 -10.72
N GLY A 21 3.81 -7.01 -9.77
CA GLY A 21 4.59 -5.79 -10.00
C GLY A 21 3.77 -4.51 -9.99
N GLU A 22 2.47 -4.57 -9.64
CA GLU A 22 1.60 -3.38 -9.65
C GLU A 22 1.79 -2.53 -8.39
N HIS A 23 1.89 -1.20 -8.55
CA HIS A 23 1.87 -0.27 -7.43
C HIS A 23 0.43 -0.05 -6.93
N VAL A 24 0.08 -0.66 -5.81
CA VAL A 24 -1.28 -0.69 -5.26
C VAL A 24 -1.52 0.34 -4.15
N GLY A 25 -0.49 1.08 -3.76
CA GLY A 25 -0.59 2.12 -2.74
C GLY A 25 0.72 2.43 -2.05
N ASN A 26 0.67 3.28 -1.04
CA ASN A 26 1.83 3.65 -0.23
C ASN A 26 1.56 3.48 1.25
N LEU A 27 2.58 3.09 2.00
CA LEU A 27 2.63 3.29 3.44
C LEU A 27 3.29 4.64 3.72
N LYS A 28 2.61 5.50 4.46
CA LYS A 28 3.12 6.80 4.89
C LYS A 28 3.20 6.87 6.41
N LEU A 29 4.35 7.26 6.94
CA LEU A 29 4.53 7.50 8.37
C LEU A 29 3.90 8.84 8.74
N ILE A 30 2.80 8.82 9.49
CA ILE A 30 2.04 10.02 9.89
C ILE A 30 1.79 9.94 11.39
N GLY A 31 2.39 10.86 12.15
CA GLY A 31 2.25 10.88 13.61
C GLY A 31 2.82 9.64 14.30
N GLY A 32 3.90 9.07 13.75
CA GLY A 32 4.53 7.84 14.29
C GLY A 32 3.83 6.53 13.92
N VAL A 33 2.75 6.58 13.13
CA VAL A 33 2.00 5.40 12.68
C VAL A 33 2.06 5.29 11.16
N TRP A 34 2.30 4.09 10.64
CA TRP A 34 2.25 3.83 9.21
C TRP A 34 0.81 3.71 8.76
N LYS A 35 0.40 4.53 7.80
CA LYS A 35 -0.95 4.51 7.22
C LYS A 35 -0.89 4.08 5.77
N PHE A 36 -1.67 3.07 5.41
CA PHE A 36 -1.83 2.67 4.03
C PHE A 36 -2.70 3.66 3.26
N LYS A 37 -2.23 4.05 2.07
CA LYS A 37 -2.89 4.94 1.13
C LYS A 37 -3.02 4.20 -0.19
N ALA A 38 -4.18 3.56 -0.38
CA ALA A 38 -4.51 2.85 -1.60
C ALA A 38 -4.37 3.75 -2.84
N ILE A 39 -3.93 3.16 -3.93
CA ILE A 39 -3.86 3.76 -5.26
C ILE A 39 -4.41 2.74 -6.25
N GLY A 40 -5.21 3.22 -7.20
CA GLY A 40 -5.59 2.47 -8.38
C GLY A 40 -5.15 3.17 -9.66
N HIS A 41 -5.45 2.54 -10.78
CA HIS A 41 -5.31 3.13 -12.11
C HIS A 41 -6.65 3.03 -12.83
N ASP A 42 -7.03 4.07 -13.56
CA ASP A 42 -8.21 4.03 -14.44
C ASP A 42 -7.90 3.31 -15.77
N GLU A 43 -8.89 3.26 -16.67
CA GLU A 43 -8.76 2.61 -17.97
C GLU A 43 -7.70 3.24 -18.89
N ASN A 44 -7.29 4.48 -18.62
CA ASN A 44 -6.24 5.18 -19.34
C ASN A 44 -4.87 5.08 -18.63
N GLY A 45 -4.80 4.34 -17.52
CA GLY A 45 -3.61 4.22 -16.70
C GLY A 45 -3.36 5.45 -15.80
N ALA A 46 -4.32 6.38 -15.68
CA ALA A 46 -4.17 7.53 -14.81
C ALA A 46 -4.32 7.11 -13.34
N LEU A 47 -3.49 7.69 -12.48
CA LEU A 47 -3.46 7.38 -11.05
C LEU A 47 -4.75 7.86 -10.37
N VAL A 48 -5.42 6.96 -9.65
CA VAL A 48 -6.63 7.22 -8.87
C VAL A 48 -6.30 7.11 -7.36
N PRO A 49 -6.16 8.24 -6.63
CA PRO A 49 -5.93 8.22 -5.20
C PRO A 49 -7.10 7.59 -4.45
N GLY A 50 -6.80 6.67 -3.54
CA GLY A 50 -7.83 5.96 -2.78
C GLY A 50 -8.61 4.91 -3.58
N GLY A 51 -8.34 4.74 -4.87
CA GLY A 51 -8.93 3.68 -5.69
C GLY A 51 -8.13 2.37 -5.66
N GLY A 52 -8.43 1.50 -6.62
CA GLY A 52 -7.67 0.27 -6.87
C GLY A 52 -8.11 -0.93 -6.03
N PRO A 53 -7.42 -2.07 -6.20
CA PRO A 53 -7.82 -3.35 -5.61
C PRO A 53 -7.83 -3.35 -4.08
N LEU A 54 -7.14 -2.40 -3.44
CA LEU A 54 -7.01 -2.30 -1.99
C LEU A 54 -7.71 -1.05 -1.40
N THR A 55 -8.67 -0.47 -2.13
CA THR A 55 -9.42 0.73 -1.69
C THR A 55 -10.07 0.55 -0.32
N GLU A 56 -10.64 -0.63 -0.03
CA GLU A 56 -11.31 -0.94 1.25
C GLU A 56 -10.35 -1.01 2.45
N ARG A 57 -9.04 -1.02 2.19
CA ARG A 57 -8.00 -0.99 3.22
C ARG A 57 -7.38 0.40 3.37
N HIS A 58 -7.88 1.40 2.65
CA HIS A 58 -7.39 2.77 2.75
C HIS A 58 -7.45 3.28 4.20
N ASN A 59 -6.39 3.96 4.64
CA ASN A 59 -6.16 4.37 6.03
C ASN A 59 -5.88 3.26 7.05
N MET A 60 -5.82 1.99 6.67
CA MET A 60 -5.39 0.93 7.59
C MET A 60 -4.01 1.24 8.15
N THR A 61 -3.83 1.01 9.45
CA THR A 61 -2.65 1.43 10.20
C THR A 61 -1.79 0.26 10.63
N PHE A 62 -0.48 0.46 10.59
CA PHE A 62 0.52 -0.48 11.08
C PHE A 62 1.48 0.23 12.02
N THR A 63 1.90 -0.47 13.07
CA THR A 63 2.88 0.03 14.06
C THR A 63 4.32 -0.23 13.61
N VAL A 64 4.53 -1.21 12.73
CA VAL A 64 5.84 -1.62 12.21
C VAL A 64 5.78 -1.81 10.69
N LEU A 65 6.91 -1.60 10.02
CA LEU A 65 7.08 -1.95 8.60
C LEU A 65 7.53 -3.41 8.49
N ASP A 66 6.56 -4.32 8.52
CA ASP A 66 6.77 -5.75 8.32
C ASP A 66 5.93 -6.25 7.15
N GLU A 67 6.60 -6.78 6.11
CA GLU A 67 5.96 -7.21 4.87
C GLU A 67 4.90 -8.28 5.07
N ALA A 68 5.10 -9.20 6.02
CA ALA A 68 4.15 -10.27 6.30
C ALA A 68 2.89 -9.74 7.01
N LEU A 69 3.05 -8.89 8.03
CA LEU A 69 1.94 -8.24 8.72
C LEU A 69 1.15 -7.33 7.80
N ILE A 70 1.84 -6.55 6.96
CA ILE A 70 1.21 -5.67 5.98
C ILE A 70 0.48 -6.48 4.93
N SER A 71 1.12 -7.52 4.38
CA SER A 71 0.46 -8.42 3.43
C SER A 71 -0.79 -9.06 4.02
N ALA A 72 -0.75 -9.49 5.29
CA ALA A 72 -1.90 -10.09 5.96
C ALA A 72 -3.02 -9.06 6.22
N GLY A 73 -2.69 -7.85 6.67
CA GLY A 73 -3.69 -6.81 6.95
C GLY A 73 -4.35 -6.22 5.71
N LEU A 74 -3.59 -6.09 4.62
CA LEU A 74 -4.09 -5.51 3.36
C LEU A 74 -4.78 -6.53 2.45
N GLN A 75 -4.82 -7.81 2.81
CA GLN A 75 -5.60 -8.79 2.07
C GLN A 75 -7.11 -8.47 2.15
N PRO A 76 -7.87 -8.62 1.04
CA PRO A 76 -9.33 -8.58 1.07
C PRO A 76 -9.90 -9.72 1.93
#